data_AF-A0A533YDR1-F1
#
_entry.id   AF-A0A533YDR1-F1
#
_cell.length_a   1.000
_cell.length_b   1.000
_cell.length_c   1.000
_cell.angle_alpha   90.00
_cell.angle_beta   90.00
_cell.angle_gamma   90.00
#
_symmetry.space_group_name_H-M   'P 1'
#
loop_
_entity.id
_entity.type
_entity.pdbx_description
1 polymer ?
#
loop_
_entity_poly.entity_id
_entity_poly.type
_entity_poly.pdbx_seq_one_letter_code
_entity_poly.pdbx_strand_id
1 'polypeptide(L)'
;MSSWIIATGQAWKLYGAVAGFTASLGLLTAACFSLASSGRFFMALAACGLFLGCATFVWFAAVLRCPSCRAKLVWTMASSRPHSSWIIDLAALDRCPACNRELDRISRPQP
;
A
#
# COMPACT_ATOMS: atom_id res chain seq x y z
N MET A 1 13.03 -9.53 -10.25
CA MET A 1 11.93 -8.93 -9.47
C MET A 1 11.20 -7.96 -10.38
N SER A 2 10.15 -8.47 -11.03
CA SER A 2 9.31 -7.76 -12.00
C SER A 2 8.54 -6.63 -11.31
N SER A 3 9.09 -5.41 -11.37
CA SER A 3 8.43 -4.23 -10.79
C SER A 3 7.41 -3.66 -11.77
N TRP A 4 6.32 -4.38 -12.00
CA TRP A 4 5.14 -3.89 -12.74
C TRP A 4 4.58 -2.58 -12.12
N ILE A 5 4.83 -2.36 -10.82
CA ILE A 5 4.48 -1.14 -10.08
C ILE A 5 5.25 0.10 -10.59
N ILE A 6 6.51 -0.07 -11.02
CA ILE A 6 7.31 0.99 -11.64
C ILE A 6 6.87 1.16 -13.11
N ALA A 7 6.56 0.06 -13.80
CA ALA A 7 6.16 0.06 -15.21
C ALA A 7 4.77 0.68 -15.46
N THR A 8 3.86 0.64 -14.49
CA THR A 8 2.49 1.16 -14.60
C THR A 8 2.34 2.67 -14.29
N GLY A 9 3.44 3.39 -14.00
CA GLY A 9 3.40 4.82 -13.66
C GLY A 9 2.71 5.13 -12.32
N GLN A 10 2.36 4.11 -11.53
CA GLN A 10 1.78 4.25 -10.20
C GLN A 10 2.85 4.37 -9.09
N ALA A 11 4.12 4.50 -9.47
CA ALA A 11 5.24 4.69 -8.55
C ALA A 11 5.01 5.83 -7.55
N TRP A 12 4.38 6.95 -7.98
CA TRP A 12 4.08 8.07 -7.07
C TRP A 12 3.18 7.68 -5.88
N LYS A 13 2.27 6.71 -6.08
CA LYS A 13 1.38 6.18 -5.03
C LYS A 13 2.13 5.27 -4.06
N LEU A 14 3.11 4.51 -4.58
CA LEU A 14 4.03 3.72 -3.77
C LEU A 14 4.92 4.62 -2.92
N TYR A 15 5.51 5.66 -3.51
CA TYR A 15 6.29 6.67 -2.78
C TYR A 15 5.45 7.35 -1.69
N GLY A 16 4.18 7.68 -1.98
CA GLY A 16 3.25 8.21 -0.98
C GLY A 16 2.99 7.26 0.18
N ALA A 17 2.81 5.96 -0.09
CA ALA A 17 2.63 4.96 0.96
C ALA A 17 3.91 4.74 1.77
N VAL A 18 5.07 4.65 1.12
CA VAL A 18 6.37 4.55 1.80
C VAL A 18 6.59 5.77 2.69
N ALA A 19 6.33 6.99 2.19
CA ALA A 19 6.43 8.21 2.99
C ALA A 19 5.48 8.19 4.21
N GLY A 20 4.23 7.77 4.03
CA GLY A 20 3.27 7.66 5.14
C GLY A 20 3.65 6.59 6.17
N PHE A 21 4.17 5.44 5.74
CA PHE A 21 4.71 4.42 6.64
C PHE A 21 5.92 4.92 7.41
N THR A 22 6.86 5.60 6.76
CA THR A 22 8.03 6.20 7.41
C THR A 22 7.63 7.26 8.42
N ALA A 23 6.64 8.11 8.09
CA ALA A 23 6.10 9.10 9.03
C ALA A 23 5.44 8.43 10.25
N SER A 24 4.67 7.36 10.04
CA SER A 24 4.04 6.58 11.12
C SER A 24 5.08 5.93 12.03
N LEU A 25 6.16 5.39 11.44
CA LEU A 25 7.28 4.80 12.18
C LEU A 25 8.04 5.86 12.99
N GLY A 26 8.23 7.07 12.43
CA GLY A 26 8.82 8.20 13.14
C GLY A 26 7.99 8.64 14.36
N LEU A 27 6.66 8.70 14.21
CA LEU A 27 5.74 9.01 15.31
C LEU A 27 5.78 7.95 16.42
N LEU A 28 5.81 6.67 16.05
CA LEU A 28 5.97 5.56 17.01
C LEU A 28 7.31 5.63 17.76
N THR A 29 8.39 5.94 17.04
CA THR A 29 9.72 6.11 17.64
C THR A 29 9.73 7.29 18.62
N ALA A 30 9.12 8.42 18.24
CA ALA A 30 8.97 9.58 19.13
C ALA A 30 8.07 9.28 20.34
N ALA A 31 7.05 8.43 20.19
CA ALA A 31 6.23 7.95 21.30
C ALA A 31 7.09 7.16 22.30
N CYS A 32 7.92 6.22 21.83
CA CYS A 32 8.83 5.46 22.69
C CYS A 32 9.81 6.36 23.46
N PHE A 33 10.39 7.36 22.81
CA PHE A 33 11.24 8.36 23.49
C PHE A 33 10.47 9.21 24.51
N SER A 34 9.21 9.56 24.21
CA SER A 34 8.34 10.26 25.18
C SER A 34 8.02 9.39 26.39
N LEU A 35 7.81 8.08 26.19
CA LEU A 35 7.59 7.13 27.26
C LEU A 35 8.81 7.05 28.19
N ALA A 36 10.02 7.07 27.64
CA ALA A 36 11.26 7.01 28.40
C ALA A 36 11.57 8.28 29.22
N SER A 37 11.04 9.44 28.81
CA SER A 37 11.34 10.73 29.44
C SER A 37 10.28 11.19 30.46
N SER A 38 9.00 11.14 30.10
CA SER A 38 7.93 11.76 30.90
C SER A 38 6.53 11.16 30.71
N GLY A 39 6.32 10.31 29.71
CA GLY A 39 5.07 9.59 29.44
C GLY A 39 3.87 10.44 29.00
N ARG A 40 3.93 11.77 29.17
CA ARG A 40 2.76 12.66 29.08
C ARG A 40 2.10 12.73 27.70
N PHE A 41 2.87 12.51 26.63
CA PHE A 41 2.38 12.52 25.25
C PHE A 41 2.39 11.14 24.57
N PHE A 42 2.73 10.07 25.30
CA PHE A 42 2.87 8.73 24.73
C PHE A 42 1.59 8.25 24.06
N MET A 43 0.45 8.29 24.77
CA MET A 43 -0.83 7.83 24.24
C MET A 43 -1.27 8.60 22.99
N ALA A 44 -1.06 9.93 22.98
CA ALA A 44 -1.42 10.76 21.84
C ALA A 44 -0.55 10.44 20.60
N LEU A 45 0.77 10.31 20.77
CA LEU A 45 1.70 9.99 19.69
C LEU A 45 1.52 8.56 19.18
N ALA A 46 1.31 7.60 20.07
CA ALA A 46 1.07 6.20 19.72
C ALA A 46 -0.26 6.02 18.98
N ALA A 47 -1.34 6.63 19.47
CA ALA A 47 -2.64 6.61 18.78
C ALA A 47 -2.55 7.29 17.42
N CYS A 48 -1.88 8.45 17.33
CA CYS A 48 -1.69 9.16 16.06
C CYS A 48 -0.88 8.32 15.06
N GLY A 49 0.24 7.73 15.47
CA GLY A 49 1.07 6.87 14.61
C GLY A 49 0.31 5.62 14.13
N LEU A 50 -0.48 4.99 15.00
CA LEU A 50 -1.29 3.83 14.64
C LEU A 50 -2.39 4.21 13.64
N PHE A 51 -3.12 5.31 13.89
CA PHE A 51 -4.15 5.81 12.98
C PHE A 51 -3.56 6.19 11.63
N LEU A 52 -2.41 6.88 11.61
CA LEU A 52 -1.74 7.24 10.37
C LEU A 52 -1.32 6.00 9.58
N GLY A 53 -0.76 4.99 10.26
CA GLY A 53 -0.35 3.73 9.61
C GLY A 53 -1.52 2.99 8.99
N CYS A 54 -2.61 2.81 9.75
CA CYS A 54 -3.84 2.18 9.24
C CYS A 54 -4.46 2.98 8.10
N ALA A 55 -4.58 4.30 8.24
CA ALA A 55 -5.13 5.16 7.19
C ALA A 55 -4.28 5.12 5.92
N THR A 56 -2.96 5.15 6.04
CA THR A 56 -2.02 5.06 4.90
C THR A 56 -2.16 3.71 4.20
N PHE A 57 -2.30 2.62 4.94
CA PHE A 57 -2.48 1.29 4.37
C PHE A 57 -3.82 1.17 3.63
N VAL A 58 -4.92 1.61 4.25
CA VAL A 58 -6.25 1.60 3.63
C VAL A 58 -6.28 2.51 2.40
N TRP A 59 -5.67 3.69 2.47
CA TRP A 59 -5.52 4.61 1.34
C TRP A 59 -4.74 3.96 0.21
N PHE A 60 -3.58 3.38 0.49
CA PHE A 60 -2.76 2.70 -0.50
C PHE A 60 -3.53 1.56 -1.18
N ALA A 61 -4.20 0.72 -0.40
CA ALA A 61 -5.08 -0.34 -0.88
C ALA A 61 -6.22 0.17 -1.77
N ALA A 62 -6.84 1.31 -1.42
CA ALA A 62 -7.93 1.91 -2.18
C ALA A 62 -7.45 2.65 -3.45
N VAL A 63 -6.21 3.13 -3.44
CA VAL A 63 -5.61 3.93 -4.52
C VAL A 63 -4.93 3.05 -5.57
N LEU A 64 -4.56 1.81 -5.23
CA LEU A 64 -4.19 0.75 -6.17
C LEU A 64 -5.38 0.38 -7.08
N ARG A 65 -5.38 0.97 -8.28
CA ARG A 65 -6.41 0.78 -9.30
C ARG A 65 -5.78 0.27 -10.58
N CYS A 66 -6.45 -0.65 -11.26
CA CYS A 66 -6.01 -1.13 -12.58
C CYS A 66 -5.99 0.04 -13.59
N PRO A 67 -4.93 0.23 -14.38
CA PRO A 67 -4.90 1.28 -15.42
C PRO A 67 -5.91 1.02 -16.54
N SER A 68 -6.28 -0.25 -16.81
CA SER A 68 -7.18 -0.62 -17.91
C SER A 68 -8.66 -0.52 -17.54
N CYS A 69 -9.07 -0.99 -16.37
CA CYS A 69 -10.47 -1.01 -15.95
C CYS A 69 -10.78 -0.12 -14.73
N ARG A 70 -9.76 0.52 -14.13
CA ARG A 70 -9.85 1.32 -12.89
C ARG A 70 -10.43 0.58 -11.67
N ALA A 71 -10.59 -0.74 -11.76
CA ALA A 71 -11.05 -1.56 -10.64
C ALA A 71 -10.05 -1.49 -9.47
N LYS A 72 -10.58 -1.43 -8.25
CA LYS A 72 -9.80 -1.48 -7.00
C LYS A 72 -9.28 -2.90 -6.79
N LEU A 73 -8.04 -3.16 -7.20
CA LEU A 73 -7.44 -4.51 -7.20
C LEU A 73 -7.45 -5.14 -5.81
N VAL A 74 -7.08 -4.37 -4.79
CA VAL A 74 -6.99 -4.87 -3.42
C VAL A 74 -8.37 -5.24 -2.90
N TRP A 75 -9.40 -4.46 -3.23
CA TRP A 75 -10.77 -4.74 -2.78
C TRP A 75 -11.38 -5.97 -3.47
N THR A 76 -11.13 -6.15 -4.77
CA THR A 76 -11.54 -7.36 -5.48
C THR A 76 -10.80 -8.59 -4.98
N MET A 77 -9.50 -8.50 -4.69
CA MET A 77 -8.73 -9.60 -4.11
C MET A 77 -9.15 -9.93 -2.68
N ALA A 78 -9.30 -8.92 -1.82
CA ALA A 78 -9.71 -9.08 -0.43
C ALA A 78 -11.13 -9.65 -0.29
N SER A 79 -12.04 -9.31 -1.22
CA SER A 79 -13.40 -9.89 -1.26
C SER A 79 -13.43 -11.30 -1.88
N SER A 80 -12.48 -11.63 -2.76
CA SER A 80 -12.46 -12.93 -3.44
C SER A 80 -11.65 -14.02 -2.72
N ARG A 81 -10.74 -13.66 -1.81
CA ARG A 81 -9.84 -14.61 -1.14
C ARG A 81 -9.69 -14.30 0.36
N PRO A 82 -10.03 -15.24 1.26
CA PRO A 82 -9.85 -15.06 2.70
C PRO A 82 -8.39 -15.34 3.11
N HIS A 83 -7.78 -14.42 3.85
CA HIS A 83 -6.58 -14.58 4.70
C HIS A 83 -5.20 -14.71 4.02
N SER A 84 -4.41 -13.64 4.19
CA SER A 84 -2.94 -13.60 4.18
C SER A 84 -2.19 -13.78 2.85
N SER A 85 -2.60 -14.70 1.97
CA SER A 85 -1.87 -14.95 0.72
C SER A 85 -2.11 -13.86 -0.33
N TRP A 86 -3.20 -13.11 -0.19
CA TRP A 86 -3.63 -12.12 -1.19
C TRP A 86 -2.59 -11.04 -1.46
N ILE A 87 -1.75 -10.68 -0.48
CA ILE A 87 -0.67 -9.68 -0.65
C ILE A 87 0.46 -10.23 -1.52
N ILE A 88 0.84 -11.49 -1.29
CA ILE A 88 1.89 -12.18 -2.06
C ILE A 88 1.39 -12.43 -3.49
N ASP A 89 0.14 -12.87 -3.63
CA ASP A 89 -0.52 -13.00 -4.93
C ASP A 89 -0.66 -11.64 -5.63
N LEU A 90 -0.90 -10.54 -4.90
CA LEU A 90 -0.93 -9.20 -5.48
C LEU A 90 0.43 -8.80 -6.06
N ALA A 91 1.51 -9.14 -5.36
CA ALA A 91 2.87 -8.86 -5.79
C ALA A 91 3.28 -9.72 -7.00
N ALA A 92 2.77 -10.95 -7.08
CA ALA A 92 2.97 -11.88 -8.19
C ALA A 92 1.93 -11.74 -9.32
N LEU A 93 1.04 -10.75 -9.25
CA LEU A 93 -0.11 -10.68 -10.16
C LEU A 93 0.25 -10.08 -11.52
N ASP A 94 0.37 -10.93 -12.54
CA ASP A 94 0.58 -10.49 -13.92
C ASP A 94 -0.70 -10.01 -14.62
N ARG A 95 -1.91 -10.39 -14.13
CA ARG A 95 -3.21 -10.06 -14.76
C ARG A 95 -4.23 -9.52 -13.76
N CYS A 96 -5.00 -8.52 -14.17
CA CYS A 96 -6.04 -7.94 -13.33
C CYS A 96 -7.24 -8.90 -13.19
N PRO A 97 -7.76 -9.19 -11.98
CA PRO A 97 -8.84 -10.17 -11.77
C PRO A 97 -10.22 -9.68 -12.26
N ALA A 98 -10.38 -8.37 -12.49
CA ALA A 98 -11.65 -7.80 -12.95
C ALA A 98 -11.79 -7.77 -14.48
N CYS A 99 -10.69 -7.56 -15.20
CA CYS A 99 -10.71 -7.44 -16.67
C CYS A 99 -9.80 -8.44 -17.40
N ASN A 100 -9.10 -9.29 -16.65
CA ASN A 100 -8.15 -10.29 -17.13
C ASN A 100 -7.04 -9.74 -18.05
N ARG A 101 -6.81 -8.42 -18.06
CA ARG A 101 -5.73 -7.79 -18.82
C ARG A 101 -4.41 -7.86 -18.07
N GLU A 102 -3.36 -8.10 -18.83
CA GLU A 102 -1.97 -8.18 -18.38
C GLU A 102 -1.48 -6.80 -17.91
N LEU A 103 -1.00 -6.72 -16.66
CA LEU A 103 -0.48 -5.51 -16.03
C LEU A 103 0.93 -5.17 -16.54
N ASP A 104 1.69 -6.17 -16.99
CA ASP A 104 3.07 -6.03 -17.50
C ASP A 104 3.14 -5.60 -18.98
N ARG A 105 2.11 -5.93 -19.77
CA ARG A 105 2.09 -5.74 -21.24
C ARG A 105 1.82 -4.29 -21.69
N ILE A 106 1.40 -3.39 -20.79
CA ILE A 106 1.11 -1.98 -21.14
C ILE A 106 2.41 -1.19 -21.45
N SER A 107 3.58 -1.72 -21.08
CA SER A 107 4.88 -1.04 -21.16
C SER A 107 5.77 -1.45 -22.34
N ARG A 108 5.41 -2.47 -23.15
CA ARG A 108 6.10 -2.71 -24.42
C ARG A 108 5.25 -2.13 -25.56
N PRO A 109 5.65 -1.00 -26.19
CA PRO A 109 5.23 -0.77 -27.56
C PRO A 109 5.70 -1.99 -28.38
N GLN A 110 4.75 -2.71 -28.97
CA GLN A 110 5.07 -3.69 -30.01
C GLN A 110 5.72 -2.95 -31.19
N PRO A 111 6.85 -3.41 -31.73
CA PRO A 111 7.03 -3.43 -33.17
C PRO A 111 6.18 -4.56 -33.79
#